data_AF-A0AAE8X236-F1
#
_entry.id   AF-A0AAE8X236-F1
#
_cell.length_a   1.000
_cell.length_b   1.000
_cell.length_c   1.000
_cell.angle_alpha   90.00
_cell.angle_beta   90.00
_cell.angle_gamma   90.00
#
_symmetry.space_group_name_H-M   'P 1'
#
loop_
_entity.id
_entity.type
_entity.pdbx_description
1 polymer ?
#
loop_
_entity_poly.entity_id
_entity_poly.type
_entity_poly.pdbx_seq_one_letter_code
_entity_poly.pdbx_strand_id
1 'polypeptide(L)'
;MSNTHVKNIKLGACKVSFGGVDLGYTKGGVQVEVATETLKVTVDQLGQTTISELVQGRNITITAPLAESVLQNMVDLMPGSTLSEEDNAVTITSAQGVNLIDVAKELVLTPQDTTDYVLTIPKAATAGNFTMTYQSDDVRVFSVQFTAYPDDDGVLGKMSGPKPVKTVTIYPSSPTCKVGATVQLSAQVQPDDVADKTGVWASEDPLKATVDQAGLVRGVAEGAVNISFTANSGGKKATKSVTVTAAS
;
A
#
# COMPACT_ATOMS: atom_id res chain seq x y z
N MET A 1 8.79 -31.11 -22.65
CA MET A 1 9.67 -29.94 -22.43
C MET A 1 8.90 -28.94 -21.60
N SER A 2 9.40 -28.60 -20.41
CA SER A 2 8.76 -27.57 -19.56
C SER A 2 8.93 -26.22 -20.23
N ASN A 3 7.83 -25.48 -20.42
CA ASN A 3 7.88 -24.12 -20.95
C ASN A 3 7.74 -23.13 -19.80
N THR A 4 8.69 -22.18 -19.71
CA THR A 4 8.69 -21.12 -18.70
C THR A 4 8.18 -19.83 -19.33
N HIS A 5 7.08 -19.30 -18.79
CA HIS A 5 6.54 -18.00 -19.18
C HIS A 5 6.91 -16.97 -18.12
N VAL A 6 7.68 -15.95 -18.50
CA VAL A 6 8.14 -14.89 -17.59
C VAL A 6 7.40 -13.59 -17.90
N LYS A 7 6.78 -12.98 -16.89
CA LYS A 7 6.15 -11.66 -16.99
C LYS A 7 6.81 -10.69 -16.04
N ASN A 8 7.37 -9.61 -16.60
CA ASN A 8 7.93 -8.49 -15.85
C ASN A 8 6.87 -7.40 -15.66
N ILE A 9 6.58 -7.09 -14.40
CA ILE A 9 5.68 -6.04 -13.98
C ILE A 9 6.54 -4.95 -13.37
N LYS A 10 6.50 -3.75 -13.96
CA LYS A 10 7.16 -2.57 -13.41
C LYS A 10 6.14 -1.83 -12.55
N LEU A 11 6.30 -1.90 -11.24
CA LEU A 11 5.63 -1.00 -10.32
C LEU A 11 6.47 0.29 -10.29
N GLY A 12 5.82 1.46 -10.28
CA GLY A 12 6.52 2.75 -10.21
C GLY A 12 7.33 2.92 -8.92
N ALA A 13 7.71 4.15 -8.59
CA ALA A 13 8.31 4.43 -7.27
C ALA A 13 7.36 3.93 -6.16
N CYS A 14 7.88 3.10 -5.28
CA CYS A 14 7.10 2.46 -4.21
C CYS A 14 7.80 2.67 -2.88
N LYS A 15 7.00 2.82 -1.83
CA LYS A 15 7.42 2.60 -0.46
C LYS A 15 7.49 1.09 -0.21
N VAL A 16 8.58 0.62 0.41
CA VAL A 16 8.83 -0.79 0.68
C VAL A 16 8.78 -1.05 2.17
N SER A 17 7.96 -2.00 2.61
CA SER A 17 7.96 -2.49 3.99
C SER A 17 8.22 -3.98 4.05
N PHE A 18 9.07 -4.42 4.98
CA PHE A 18 9.44 -5.82 5.17
C PHE A 18 9.31 -6.22 6.64
N GLY A 19 8.49 -7.23 6.93
CA GLY A 19 8.22 -7.67 8.31
C GLY A 19 7.65 -6.57 9.22
N GLY A 20 6.95 -5.60 8.65
CA GLY A 20 6.43 -4.42 9.36
C GLY A 20 7.44 -3.28 9.53
N VAL A 21 8.70 -3.45 9.12
CA VAL A 21 9.72 -2.40 9.13
C VAL A 21 9.66 -1.61 7.83
N ASP A 22 9.80 -0.29 7.91
CA ASP A 22 9.86 0.60 6.74
C ASP A 22 11.28 0.66 6.19
N LEU A 23 11.46 0.20 4.95
CA LEU A 23 12.75 0.18 4.26
C LEU A 23 13.02 1.44 3.43
N GLY A 24 12.03 2.34 3.35
CA GLY A 24 12.12 3.58 2.59
C GLY A 24 11.54 3.47 1.17
N TYR A 25 11.91 4.43 0.33
CA TYR A 25 11.38 4.57 -1.03
C TYR A 25 12.32 4.00 -2.10
N THR A 26 11.72 3.49 -3.17
CA THR A 26 12.48 3.03 -4.35
C THR A 26 12.76 4.15 -5.34
N LYS A 27 13.94 4.09 -5.99
CA LYS A 27 14.31 4.98 -7.11
C LYS A 27 14.21 4.23 -8.43
N GLY A 28 13.39 4.73 -9.36
CA GLY A 28 13.18 4.10 -10.67
C GLY A 28 12.17 2.95 -10.67
N GLY A 29 11.54 2.67 -9.53
CA GLY A 29 10.46 1.72 -9.37
C GLY A 29 10.87 0.28 -9.06
N VAL A 30 9.90 -0.58 -8.76
CA VAL A 30 10.12 -1.98 -8.39
C VAL A 30 9.83 -2.89 -9.57
N GLN A 31 10.72 -3.86 -9.81
CA GLN A 31 10.52 -4.88 -10.83
C GLN A 31 10.01 -6.16 -10.17
N VAL A 32 8.88 -6.68 -10.63
CA VAL A 32 8.31 -7.95 -10.18
C VAL A 32 8.30 -8.90 -11.36
N GLU A 33 9.02 -10.00 -11.23
CA GLU A 33 9.09 -11.07 -12.22
C GLU A 33 8.24 -12.25 -11.75
N VAL A 34 7.30 -12.69 -12.59
CA VAL A 34 6.52 -13.90 -12.35
C VAL A 34 6.88 -14.93 -13.41
N ALA A 35 7.51 -16.03 -13.01
CA ALA A 35 7.86 -17.15 -13.86
C ALA A 35 6.87 -18.31 -13.62
N THR A 36 6.13 -18.70 -14.66
CA THR A 36 5.20 -19.84 -14.61
C THR A 36 5.77 -21.00 -15.42
N GLU A 37 5.94 -22.15 -14.78
CA GLU A 37 6.36 -23.38 -15.43
C GLU A 37 5.13 -24.21 -15.81
N THR A 38 5.14 -24.71 -17.05
CA THR A 38 4.03 -25.47 -17.62
C THR A 38 4.51 -26.77 -18.25
N LEU A 39 3.73 -27.83 -18.08
CA LEU A 39 3.89 -29.10 -18.77
C LEU A 39 2.87 -29.21 -19.89
N LYS A 40 3.37 -29.24 -21.12
CA LYS A 40 2.55 -29.56 -22.30
C LYS A 40 2.45 -31.07 -22.48
N VAL A 41 1.24 -31.56 -22.58
CA VAL A 41 0.91 -32.94 -22.95
C VAL A 41 0.58 -32.94 -24.44
N THR A 42 1.28 -33.76 -25.22
CA THR A 42 1.13 -33.88 -26.67
C THR A 42 0.66 -35.29 -27.06
N VAL A 43 -0.04 -35.42 -28.19
CA VAL A 43 -0.63 -36.70 -28.65
C VAL A 43 0.33 -37.51 -29.53
N ASP A 44 1.31 -36.87 -30.14
CA ASP A 44 2.25 -37.50 -31.07
C ASP A 44 3.64 -37.70 -30.44
N GLN A 45 4.33 -38.77 -30.84
CA GLN A 45 5.76 -39.00 -30.51
C GLN A 45 6.68 -37.90 -31.07
N LEU A 46 6.18 -37.08 -32.01
CA LEU A 46 6.88 -35.95 -32.63
C LEU A 46 6.63 -34.62 -31.91
N GLY A 47 5.70 -34.57 -30.93
CA GLY A 47 5.48 -33.45 -30.02
C GLY A 47 4.91 -32.16 -30.61
N GLN A 48 4.25 -32.20 -31.78
CA GLN A 48 3.82 -30.98 -32.48
C GLN A 48 2.43 -30.48 -32.07
N THR A 49 1.53 -31.37 -31.63
CA THR A 49 0.15 -30.99 -31.26
C THR A 49 -0.07 -31.10 -29.75
N THR A 50 -0.16 -29.95 -29.07
CA THR A 50 -0.46 -29.87 -27.62
C THR A 50 -1.95 -30.04 -27.38
N ILE A 51 -2.34 -31.01 -26.55
CA ILE A 51 -3.73 -31.23 -26.15
C ILE A 51 -4.07 -30.65 -24.78
N SER A 52 -3.07 -30.47 -23.93
CA SER A 52 -3.26 -29.94 -22.58
C SER A 52 -1.97 -29.28 -22.11
N GLU A 53 -2.10 -28.20 -21.35
CA GLU A 53 -1.00 -27.49 -20.73
C GLU A 53 -1.33 -27.29 -19.26
N LEU A 54 -0.55 -27.95 -18.38
CA LEU A 54 -0.74 -27.91 -16.94
C LEU A 54 0.30 -26.99 -16.31
N VAL A 55 -0.10 -26.10 -15.42
CA VAL A 55 0.85 -25.31 -14.62
C VAL A 55 1.48 -26.22 -13.56
N GLN A 56 2.81 -26.34 -13.57
CA GLN A 56 3.57 -27.13 -12.60
C GLN A 56 4.03 -26.30 -11.41
N GLY A 57 4.30 -25.02 -11.63
CA GLY A 57 4.81 -24.14 -10.60
C GLY A 57 4.76 -22.67 -11.00
N ARG A 58 4.84 -21.80 -10.00
CA ARG A 58 4.98 -20.36 -10.16
C ARG A 58 6.00 -19.85 -9.18
N ASN A 59 6.96 -19.09 -9.67
CA ASN A 59 7.96 -18.41 -8.88
C ASN A 59 7.79 -16.90 -9.06
N ILE A 60 7.90 -16.14 -7.98
CA ILE A 60 7.86 -14.68 -8.01
C ILE A 60 9.15 -14.14 -7.42
N THR A 61 9.81 -13.28 -8.19
CA THR A 61 11.04 -12.57 -7.78
C THR A 61 10.79 -11.08 -7.84
N ILE A 62 11.15 -10.35 -6.78
CA ILE A 62 10.94 -8.91 -6.67
C ILE A 62 12.30 -8.24 -6.54
N THR A 63 12.59 -7.25 -7.38
CA THR A 63 13.80 -6.42 -7.31
C THR A 63 13.43 -5.00 -6.94
N ALA A 64 13.79 -4.57 -5.74
CA ALA A 64 13.49 -3.25 -5.18
C ALA A 64 14.78 -2.41 -5.05
N PRO A 65 14.94 -1.33 -5.85
CA PRO A 65 16.05 -0.40 -5.75
C PRO A 65 15.78 0.67 -4.68
N LEU A 66 16.22 0.46 -3.45
CA LEU A 66 16.02 1.37 -2.32
C LEU A 66 17.01 2.56 -2.36
N ALA A 67 16.52 3.77 -2.14
CA ALA A 67 17.34 5.00 -2.13
C ALA A 67 17.72 5.49 -0.72
N GLU A 68 16.95 5.10 0.29
CA GLU A 68 17.07 5.59 1.68
C GLU A 68 17.16 4.41 2.66
N SER A 69 18.16 3.52 2.52
CA SER A 69 18.32 2.44 3.50
C SER A 69 19.23 2.87 4.66
N VAL A 70 18.67 2.88 5.88
CA VAL A 70 19.44 2.97 7.13
C VAL A 70 20.24 1.67 7.33
N LEU A 71 21.45 1.74 7.90
CA LEU A 71 22.30 0.57 8.19
C LEU A 71 21.56 -0.55 8.95
N GLN A 72 20.65 -0.18 9.86
CA GLN A 72 19.78 -1.12 10.59
C GLN A 72 18.90 -1.95 9.65
N ASN A 73 18.31 -1.32 8.64
CA ASN A 73 17.45 -1.98 7.66
C ASN A 73 18.23 -2.99 6.80
N MET A 74 19.56 -2.82 6.65
CA MET A 74 20.41 -3.76 5.93
C MET A 74 20.62 -5.07 6.71
N VAL A 75 20.62 -5.00 8.05
CA VAL A 75 20.74 -6.18 8.93
C VAL A 75 19.47 -7.00 8.89
N ASP A 76 18.30 -6.34 8.91
CA ASP A 76 16.99 -7.01 8.82
C ASP A 76 16.76 -7.72 7.48
N LEU A 77 17.42 -7.22 6.42
CA LEU A 77 17.43 -7.82 5.08
C LEU A 77 18.48 -8.92 4.92
N MET A 78 19.29 -9.20 5.93
CA MET A 78 20.33 -10.23 5.87
C MET A 78 20.13 -11.23 7.00
N PRO A 79 19.39 -12.32 6.75
CA PRO A 79 19.22 -13.36 7.76
C PRO A 79 20.58 -13.92 8.21
N GLY A 80 20.84 -13.84 9.51
CA GLY A 80 22.10 -14.26 10.13
C GLY A 80 23.15 -13.16 10.28
N SER A 81 22.90 -11.93 9.80
CA SER A 81 23.77 -10.79 10.10
C SER A 81 23.48 -10.21 11.49
N THR A 82 24.50 -9.65 12.15
CA THR A 82 24.38 -8.98 13.45
C THR A 82 24.96 -7.59 13.39
N LEU A 83 24.27 -6.61 14.00
CA LEU A 83 24.78 -5.26 14.18
C LEU A 83 25.55 -5.14 15.51
N SER A 84 26.77 -4.60 15.48
CA SER A 84 27.45 -4.10 16.67
C SER A 84 27.17 -2.60 16.78
N GLU A 85 26.39 -2.18 17.79
CA GLU A 85 26.10 -0.76 18.06
C GLU A 85 27.33 -0.01 18.59
N GLU A 86 28.27 -0.70 19.24
CA GLU A 86 29.49 -0.10 19.79
C GLU A 86 30.49 0.31 18.68
N ASP A 87 30.55 -0.46 17.59
CA ASP A 87 31.50 -0.24 16.49
C ASP A 87 30.86 0.35 15.21
N ASN A 88 29.52 0.54 15.21
CA ASN A 88 28.74 0.90 14.02
C ASN A 88 29.05 -0.03 12.83
N ALA A 89 29.16 -1.35 13.10
CA ALA A 89 29.63 -2.35 12.16
C ALA A 89 28.59 -3.48 11.94
N VAL A 90 28.38 -3.84 10.67
CA VAL A 90 27.52 -4.97 10.26
C VAL A 90 28.39 -6.20 10.05
N THR A 91 28.16 -7.26 10.84
CA THR A 91 28.83 -8.55 10.65
C THR A 91 27.94 -9.46 9.82
N ILE A 92 28.37 -9.76 8.59
CA ILE A 92 27.71 -10.72 7.70
C ILE A 92 28.27 -12.11 8.01
N THR A 93 27.43 -13.01 8.54
CA THR A 93 27.84 -14.40 8.77
C THR A 93 27.65 -15.24 7.50
N SER A 94 28.22 -16.45 7.46
CA SER A 94 28.16 -17.32 6.28
C SER A 94 26.74 -17.84 5.96
N ALA A 95 25.74 -17.61 6.82
CA ALA A 95 24.33 -18.00 6.68
C ALA A 95 24.09 -19.46 6.20
N GLN A 96 25.09 -20.34 6.37
CA GLN A 96 25.08 -21.69 5.80
C GLN A 96 24.02 -22.54 6.48
N GLY A 97 23.05 -23.05 5.71
CA GLY A 97 21.97 -23.90 6.22
C GLY A 97 20.72 -23.16 6.70
N VAL A 98 20.65 -21.82 6.57
CA VAL A 98 19.40 -21.09 6.81
C VAL A 98 18.42 -21.38 5.69
N ASN A 99 17.27 -21.96 6.02
CA ASN A 99 16.16 -22.09 5.10
C ASN A 99 15.44 -20.74 4.99
N LEU A 100 15.44 -20.15 3.79
CA LEU A 100 14.88 -18.82 3.55
C LEU A 100 13.39 -18.71 3.90
N ILE A 101 12.64 -19.83 3.88
CA ILE A 101 11.24 -19.83 4.29
C ILE A 101 11.06 -19.61 5.80
N ASP A 102 12.02 -20.04 6.62
CA ASP A 102 11.96 -19.95 8.09
C ASP A 102 12.21 -18.51 8.57
N VAL A 103 12.87 -17.72 7.74
CA VAL A 103 13.15 -16.30 7.95
C VAL A 103 12.31 -15.40 7.05
N ALA A 104 11.39 -15.98 6.28
CA ALA A 104 10.53 -15.23 5.38
C ALA A 104 9.53 -14.39 6.18
N LYS A 105 9.39 -13.13 5.77
CA LYS A 105 8.46 -12.16 6.38
C LYS A 105 7.58 -11.55 5.30
N GLU A 106 6.52 -10.88 5.73
CA GLU A 106 5.64 -10.16 4.80
C GLU A 106 6.40 -9.02 4.12
N LEU A 107 6.27 -8.91 2.79
CA LEU A 107 6.77 -7.79 1.99
C LEU A 107 5.59 -7.02 1.42
N VAL A 108 5.51 -5.73 1.70
CA VAL A 108 4.46 -4.83 1.19
C VAL A 108 5.09 -3.74 0.34
N LEU A 109 4.64 -3.63 -0.89
CA LEU A 109 5.02 -2.57 -1.82
C LEU A 109 3.83 -1.65 -2.04
N THR A 110 3.95 -0.42 -1.56
CA THR A 110 2.92 0.60 -1.69
C THR A 110 3.39 1.63 -2.72
N PRO A 111 2.69 1.77 -3.87
CA PRO A 111 3.01 2.80 -4.85
C PRO A 111 2.98 4.20 -4.22
N GLN A 112 3.88 5.08 -4.65
CA GLN A 112 3.91 6.47 -4.17
C GLN A 112 2.65 7.24 -4.61
N ASP A 113 2.07 6.87 -5.75
CA ASP A 113 0.73 7.28 -6.15
C ASP A 113 -0.29 6.35 -5.49
N THR A 114 -0.94 6.82 -4.42
CA THR A 114 -1.89 6.04 -3.60
C THR A 114 -3.16 5.58 -4.34
N THR A 115 -3.29 5.91 -5.62
CA THR A 115 -4.38 5.45 -6.50
C THR A 115 -4.12 4.07 -7.11
N ASP A 116 -2.90 3.54 -7.00
CA ASP A 116 -2.46 2.30 -7.63
C ASP A 116 -2.47 1.11 -6.64
N TYR A 117 -2.34 -0.11 -7.17
CA TYR A 117 -2.45 -1.35 -6.41
C TYR A 117 -1.25 -1.58 -5.48
N VAL A 118 -1.53 -1.88 -4.22
CA VAL A 118 -0.54 -2.36 -3.24
C VAL A 118 -0.27 -3.83 -3.51
N LEU A 119 1.00 -4.19 -3.70
CA LEU A 119 1.43 -5.59 -3.81
C LEU A 119 1.90 -6.09 -2.44
N THR A 120 1.23 -7.11 -1.91
CA THR A 120 1.58 -7.79 -0.67
C THR A 120 2.05 -9.21 -0.97
N ILE A 121 3.25 -9.56 -0.53
CA ILE A 121 3.80 -10.91 -0.59
C ILE A 121 3.83 -11.45 0.85
N PRO A 122 2.97 -12.43 1.20
CA PRO A 122 2.82 -12.90 2.57
C PRO A 122 4.11 -13.47 3.19
N LYS A 123 4.88 -14.24 2.39
CA LYS A 123 6.18 -14.78 2.78
C LYS A 123 7.20 -14.43 1.69
N ALA A 124 8.06 -13.46 1.97
CA ALA A 124 9.19 -13.10 1.14
C ALA A 124 10.49 -13.23 1.95
N ALA A 125 11.56 -13.65 1.31
CA ALA A 125 12.89 -13.59 1.90
C ALA A 125 13.90 -13.12 0.87
N THR A 126 15.03 -12.63 1.36
CA THR A 126 16.17 -12.26 0.52
C THR A 126 17.37 -13.09 0.95
N ALA A 127 18.15 -13.53 -0.02
CA ALA A 127 19.40 -14.25 0.24
C ALA A 127 20.53 -13.32 0.71
N GLY A 128 20.23 -12.03 0.95
CA GLY A 128 21.23 -11.03 1.35
C GLY A 128 22.09 -10.51 0.19
N ASN A 129 21.74 -10.82 -1.06
CA ASN A 129 22.40 -10.24 -2.22
C ASN A 129 21.91 -8.80 -2.43
N PHE A 130 22.79 -7.83 -2.17
CA PHE A 130 22.54 -6.44 -2.53
C PHE A 130 23.69 -5.92 -3.39
N THR A 131 23.33 -5.10 -4.37
CA THR A 131 24.32 -4.36 -5.16
C THR A 131 24.18 -2.89 -4.80
N MET A 132 25.29 -2.28 -4.39
CA MET A 132 25.35 -0.83 -4.16
C MET A 132 25.87 -0.18 -5.44
N THR A 133 25.03 0.64 -6.08
CA THR A 133 25.44 1.41 -7.27
C THR A 133 25.32 2.90 -6.98
N TYR A 134 26.35 3.65 -7.38
CA TYR A 134 26.28 5.09 -7.48
C TYR A 134 25.63 5.42 -8.83
N GLN A 135 24.44 6.01 -8.80
CA GLN A 135 23.84 6.56 -10.01
C GLN A 135 24.22 8.03 -10.17
N SER A 136 24.13 8.53 -11.39
CA SER A 136 24.58 9.85 -11.88
C SER A 136 24.09 11.08 -11.09
N ASP A 137 23.16 10.91 -10.16
CA ASP A 137 22.56 11.99 -9.37
C ASP A 137 23.06 12.00 -7.91
N ASP A 138 24.20 11.36 -7.63
CA ASP A 138 24.89 11.34 -6.32
C ASP A 138 24.13 10.65 -5.16
N VAL A 139 23.13 9.82 -5.48
CA VAL A 139 22.36 9.03 -4.51
C VAL A 139 22.78 7.56 -4.55
N ARG A 140 23.08 6.97 -3.39
CA ARG A 140 23.35 5.54 -3.24
C ARG A 140 22.06 4.74 -3.40
N VAL A 141 22.04 3.81 -4.36
CA VAL A 141 20.90 2.90 -4.56
C VAL A 141 21.31 1.48 -4.17
N PHE A 142 20.51 0.88 -3.30
CA PHE A 142 20.65 -0.48 -2.80
C PHE A 142 19.58 -1.35 -3.47
N SER A 143 19.99 -2.16 -4.45
CA SER A 143 19.07 -3.09 -5.10
C SER A 143 18.98 -4.37 -4.29
N VAL A 144 17.80 -4.68 -3.77
CA VAL A 144 17.51 -5.89 -2.99
C VAL A 144 16.60 -6.80 -3.80
N GLN A 145 16.94 -8.09 -3.85
CA GLN A 145 16.11 -9.10 -4.48
C GLN A 145 15.40 -9.94 -3.41
N PHE A 146 14.08 -10.06 -3.54
CA PHE A 146 13.24 -10.93 -2.72
C PHE A 146 12.69 -12.08 -3.56
N THR A 147 12.62 -13.25 -2.95
CA THR A 147 11.93 -14.42 -3.47
C THR A 147 10.66 -14.64 -2.67
N ALA A 148 9.53 -14.82 -3.36
CA ALA A 148 8.26 -15.14 -2.72
C ALA A 148 8.14 -16.65 -2.45
N TYR A 149 7.55 -16.98 -1.31
CA TYR A 149 7.18 -18.32 -0.89
C TYR A 149 5.66 -18.38 -0.64
N PRO A 150 5.03 -19.54 -0.86
CA PRO A 150 3.60 -19.67 -0.59
C PRO A 150 3.32 -19.55 0.90
N ASP A 151 2.27 -18.83 1.26
CA ASP A 151 1.69 -18.90 2.61
C ASP A 151 1.02 -20.26 2.86
N ASP A 152 0.43 -20.42 4.05
CA ASP A 152 -0.20 -21.67 4.45
C ASP A 152 -1.44 -22.02 3.58
N ASP A 153 -1.99 -21.04 2.86
CA ASP A 153 -3.08 -21.18 1.89
C ASP A 153 -2.58 -21.34 0.43
N GLY A 154 -1.26 -21.37 0.21
CA GLY A 154 -0.65 -21.49 -1.12
C GLY A 154 -0.56 -20.19 -1.92
N VAL A 155 -0.77 -19.04 -1.30
CA VAL A 155 -0.76 -17.73 -1.97
C VAL A 155 0.66 -17.16 -2.03
N LEU A 156 1.11 -16.84 -3.25
CA LEU A 156 2.44 -16.27 -3.52
C LEU A 156 2.47 -14.73 -3.52
N GLY A 157 1.30 -14.08 -3.63
CA GLY A 157 1.19 -12.63 -3.68
C GLY A 157 -0.24 -12.18 -3.91
N LYS A 158 -0.59 -11.03 -3.34
CA LYS A 158 -1.92 -10.40 -3.41
C LYS A 158 -1.73 -8.97 -3.89
N MET A 159 -2.45 -8.59 -4.95
CA MET A 159 -2.58 -7.19 -5.36
C MET A 159 -3.90 -6.67 -4.81
N SER A 160 -3.84 -5.62 -3.99
CA SER A 160 -5.03 -4.98 -3.43
C SER A 160 -5.05 -3.51 -3.83
N GLY A 161 -6.13 -3.07 -4.47
CA GLY A 161 -6.34 -1.65 -4.77
C GLY A 161 -6.61 -0.85 -3.50
N PRO A 162 -6.56 0.49 -3.56
CA PRO A 162 -6.95 1.33 -2.45
C PRO A 162 -8.38 0.97 -2.01
N LYS A 163 -8.55 0.72 -0.70
CA LYS A 163 -9.87 0.37 -0.16
C LYS A 163 -10.82 1.55 -0.38
N PRO A 164 -11.98 1.35 -1.03
CA PRO A 164 -12.93 2.44 -1.22
C PRO A 164 -13.55 2.82 0.13
N VAL A 165 -13.92 4.09 0.29
CA VAL A 165 -14.75 4.52 1.42
C VAL A 165 -16.05 3.72 1.42
N LYS A 166 -16.36 3.10 2.55
CA LYS A 166 -17.59 2.33 2.74
C LYS A 166 -18.67 3.19 3.41
N THR A 167 -18.28 3.90 4.47
CA THR A 167 -19.19 4.70 5.29
C THR A 167 -18.55 6.03 5.67
N VAL A 168 -19.42 7.03 5.84
CA VAL A 168 -19.06 8.37 6.32
C VAL A 168 -20.05 8.72 7.42
N THR A 169 -19.58 9.20 8.56
CA THR A 169 -20.41 9.68 9.67
C THR A 169 -20.02 11.11 10.04
N ILE A 170 -20.99 12.00 10.18
CA ILE A 170 -20.76 13.39 10.57
C ILE A 170 -21.05 13.57 12.06
N TYR A 171 -20.12 14.23 12.77
CA TYR A 171 -20.25 14.62 14.17
C TYR A 171 -20.21 16.15 14.34
N PRO A 172 -20.81 16.68 15.43
CA PRO A 172 -21.63 15.97 16.42
C PRO A 172 -22.98 15.48 15.85
N SER A 173 -23.69 14.61 16.58
CA SER A 173 -24.94 14.00 16.10
C SER A 173 -26.10 15.00 15.96
N SER A 174 -26.09 16.06 16.77
CA SER A 174 -27.10 17.13 16.80
C SER A 174 -26.41 18.50 16.89
N PRO A 175 -25.78 18.99 15.81
CA PRO A 175 -25.09 20.27 15.80
C PRO A 175 -26.09 21.43 15.84
N THR A 176 -25.82 22.39 16.72
CA THR A 176 -26.61 23.63 16.85
C THR A 176 -25.68 24.83 16.95
N CYS A 177 -26.05 25.95 16.35
CA CYS A 177 -25.36 27.23 16.53
C CYS A 177 -26.35 28.40 16.55
N LYS A 178 -25.92 29.55 17.06
CA LYS A 178 -26.69 30.79 16.97
C LYS A 178 -26.39 31.52 15.65
N VAL A 179 -27.29 32.38 15.20
CA VAL A 179 -27.01 33.32 14.10
C VAL A 179 -25.72 34.10 14.39
N GLY A 180 -24.80 34.12 13.44
CA GLY A 180 -23.48 34.75 13.55
C GLY A 180 -22.39 33.90 14.21
N ALA A 181 -22.75 32.86 14.96
CA ALA A 181 -21.82 31.92 15.60
C ALA A 181 -21.43 30.76 14.66
N THR A 182 -20.45 29.97 15.09
CA THR A 182 -19.95 28.81 14.35
C THR A 182 -20.08 27.51 15.13
N VAL A 183 -20.13 26.39 14.41
CA VAL A 183 -20.04 25.03 14.95
C VAL A 183 -19.13 24.20 14.06
N GLN A 184 -18.21 23.46 14.66
CA GLN A 184 -17.30 22.58 13.92
C GLN A 184 -17.98 21.23 13.67
N LEU A 185 -18.03 20.82 12.41
CA LEU A 185 -18.37 19.45 12.02
C LEU A 185 -17.09 18.66 11.72
N SER A 186 -17.12 17.36 12.00
CA SER A 186 -16.08 16.42 11.57
C SER A 186 -16.70 15.25 10.83
N ALA A 187 -16.05 14.79 9.77
CA ALA A 187 -16.44 13.62 9.00
C ALA A 187 -15.51 12.46 9.35
N GLN A 188 -16.06 11.39 9.94
CA GLN A 188 -15.36 10.14 10.17
C GLN A 188 -15.58 9.21 8.97
N VAL A 189 -14.48 8.89 8.27
CA VAL A 189 -14.46 8.00 7.09
C VAL A 189 -14.03 6.60 7.51
N GLN A 190 -14.75 5.58 7.07
CA GLN A 190 -14.41 4.19 7.34
C GLN A 190 -14.38 3.33 6.07
N PRO A 191 -13.52 2.29 6.02
CA PRO A 191 -12.61 1.85 7.10
C PRO A 191 -11.41 2.79 7.35
N ASP A 192 -10.74 2.65 8.50
CA ASP A 192 -9.65 3.56 8.91
C ASP A 192 -8.40 3.45 8.04
N ASP A 193 -8.27 2.39 7.25
CA ASP A 193 -7.17 2.14 6.34
C ASP A 193 -7.46 2.58 4.90
N VAL A 194 -8.49 3.42 4.70
CA VAL A 194 -8.72 4.08 3.41
C VAL A 194 -7.62 5.12 3.17
N ALA A 195 -7.01 5.07 1.97
CA ALA A 195 -5.93 5.95 1.56
C ALA A 195 -6.34 7.43 1.49
N ASP A 196 -7.53 7.71 0.94
CA ASP A 196 -8.08 9.07 0.84
C ASP A 196 -9.31 9.24 1.75
N LYS A 197 -9.12 9.95 2.86
CA LYS A 197 -10.17 10.32 3.81
C LYS A 197 -10.72 11.74 3.59
N THR A 198 -10.28 12.42 2.53
CA THR A 198 -10.73 13.77 2.20
C THR A 198 -12.06 13.76 1.46
N GLY A 199 -12.71 14.92 1.39
CA GLY A 199 -14.00 15.07 0.74
C GLY A 199 -14.44 16.52 0.70
N VAL A 200 -15.63 16.77 0.16
CA VAL A 200 -16.18 18.11 -0.06
C VAL A 200 -17.37 18.34 0.85
N TRP A 201 -17.37 19.47 1.54
CA TRP A 201 -18.50 19.95 2.33
C TRP A 201 -19.43 20.82 1.49
N ALA A 202 -20.74 20.70 1.69
CA ALA A 202 -21.74 21.53 1.02
C ALA A 202 -22.95 21.80 1.92
N SER A 203 -23.46 23.02 1.87
CA SER A 203 -24.74 23.41 2.49
C SER A 203 -25.87 23.33 1.47
N GLU A 204 -27.01 22.78 1.86
CA GLU A 204 -28.24 22.78 1.05
C GLU A 204 -28.84 24.20 0.94
N ASP A 205 -28.62 25.05 1.94
CA ASP A 205 -29.14 26.43 1.98
C ASP A 205 -28.12 27.39 2.62
N PRO A 206 -27.21 27.97 1.81
CA PRO A 206 -26.22 28.95 2.27
C PRO A 206 -26.81 30.22 2.91
N LEU A 207 -28.10 30.52 2.66
CA LEU A 207 -28.77 31.67 3.28
C LEU A 207 -29.12 31.41 4.75
N LYS A 208 -29.16 30.14 5.19
CA LYS A 208 -29.36 29.75 6.60
C LYS A 208 -28.06 29.41 7.30
N ALA A 209 -27.20 28.61 6.67
CA ALA A 209 -25.84 28.38 7.17
C ALA A 209 -24.87 28.09 6.04
N THR A 210 -23.65 28.59 6.16
CA THR A 210 -22.53 28.26 5.26
C THR A 210 -21.59 27.27 5.93
N VAL A 211 -20.85 26.50 5.14
CA VAL A 211 -19.81 25.58 5.62
C VAL A 211 -18.56 25.76 4.79
N ASP A 212 -17.39 25.75 5.42
CA ASP A 212 -16.12 25.76 4.72
C ASP A 212 -15.56 24.34 4.47
N GLN A 213 -14.44 24.25 3.79
CA GLN A 213 -13.82 22.96 3.46
C GLN A 213 -13.22 22.24 4.68
N ALA A 214 -13.01 22.94 5.80
CA ALA A 214 -12.61 22.35 7.07
C ALA A 214 -13.82 21.84 7.88
N GLY A 215 -15.05 22.02 7.40
CA GLY A 215 -16.27 21.62 8.10
C GLY A 215 -16.74 22.63 9.16
N LEU A 216 -16.21 23.86 9.16
CA LEU A 216 -16.67 24.91 10.05
C LEU A 216 -17.96 25.52 9.48
N VAL A 217 -19.06 25.31 10.19
CA VAL A 217 -20.38 25.82 9.82
C VAL A 217 -20.63 27.16 10.50
N ARG A 218 -21.13 28.15 9.77
CA ARG A 218 -21.53 29.46 10.29
C ARG A 218 -23.03 29.70 10.12
N GLY A 219 -23.72 30.06 11.20
CA GLY A 219 -25.14 30.42 11.15
C GLY A 219 -25.35 31.80 10.52
N VAL A 220 -26.25 31.88 9.55
CA VAL A 220 -26.61 33.11 8.81
C VAL A 220 -28.03 33.57 9.16
N ALA A 221 -28.98 32.65 9.19
CA ALA A 221 -30.38 32.92 9.55
C ALA A 221 -30.98 31.74 10.31
N GLU A 222 -32.03 32.00 11.09
CA GLU A 222 -32.71 30.99 11.88
C GLU A 222 -33.33 29.89 11.01
N GLY A 223 -33.27 28.66 11.49
CA GLY A 223 -33.85 27.50 10.84
C GLY A 223 -32.92 26.29 10.80
N ALA A 224 -33.45 25.17 10.34
CA ALA A 224 -32.68 23.96 10.09
C ALA A 224 -32.20 23.92 8.64
N VAL A 225 -30.95 23.51 8.44
CA VAL A 225 -30.34 23.29 7.12
C VAL A 225 -29.53 22.01 7.13
N ASN A 226 -29.57 21.27 6.03
CA ASN A 226 -28.74 20.09 5.87
C ASN A 226 -27.36 20.48 5.33
N ILE A 227 -26.34 20.05 6.05
CA ILE A 227 -24.95 20.09 5.61
C ILE A 227 -24.54 18.68 5.21
N SER A 228 -23.84 18.55 4.10
CA SER A 228 -23.38 17.25 3.61
C SER A 228 -21.87 17.21 3.40
N PHE A 229 -21.29 16.04 3.59
CA PHE A 229 -19.91 15.71 3.26
C PHE A 229 -19.91 14.58 2.24
N THR A 230 -19.21 14.77 1.12
CA THR A 230 -19.04 13.76 0.08
C THR A 230 -17.58 13.37 0.02
N ALA A 231 -17.27 12.11 0.31
CA ALA A 231 -15.91 11.59 0.21
C ALA A 231 -15.46 11.54 -1.25
N ASN A 232 -14.21 11.92 -1.51
CA ASN A 232 -13.60 11.88 -2.84
C ASN A 232 -13.46 10.43 -3.33
N SER A 233 -12.99 9.55 -2.45
CA SER A 233 -12.95 8.11 -2.70
C SER A 233 -14.31 7.44 -2.45
N GLY A 234 -14.73 6.56 -3.35
CA GLY A 234 -15.95 5.74 -3.20
C GLY A 234 -17.30 6.48 -3.31
N GLY A 235 -17.30 7.81 -3.46
CA GLY A 235 -18.50 8.63 -3.72
C GLY A 235 -19.54 8.60 -2.59
N LYS A 236 -19.13 8.24 -1.37
CA LYS A 236 -20.05 8.13 -0.23
C LYS A 236 -20.38 9.51 0.33
N LYS A 237 -21.68 9.73 0.59
CA LYS A 237 -22.20 10.98 1.10
C LYS A 237 -22.86 10.77 2.47
N ALA A 238 -22.54 11.65 3.41
CA ALA A 238 -23.26 11.78 4.66
C ALA A 238 -23.93 13.15 4.73
N THR A 239 -25.10 13.20 5.36
CA THR A 239 -25.87 14.44 5.55
C THR A 239 -26.20 14.61 7.03
N LYS A 240 -26.14 15.84 7.52
CA LYS A 240 -26.45 16.22 8.89
C LYS A 240 -27.28 17.50 8.92
N SER A 241 -28.38 17.48 9.66
CA SER A 241 -29.16 18.69 9.91
C SER A 241 -28.49 19.52 11.00
N VAL A 242 -28.21 20.79 10.70
CA VAL A 242 -27.71 21.80 11.63
C VAL A 242 -28.85 22.75 11.94
N THR A 243 -29.12 22.98 13.23
CA THR A 243 -30.16 23.93 13.66
C THR A 243 -29.52 25.26 14.04
N VAL A 244 -29.93 26.33 13.36
CA VAL A 244 -29.55 27.71 13.67
C VAL A 244 -30.65 28.36 14.50
N THR A 245 -30.31 28.80 15.71
CA THR A 245 -31.24 29.51 16.61
C THR A 245 -30.98 31.01 16.62
N ALA A 246 -31.94 31.79 17.13
CA ALA A 246 -31.83 33.23 17.29
C ALA A 246 -30.50 33.66 17.94
N ALA A 247 -29.96 34.79 17.48
CA ALA A 247 -28.94 35.50 18.24
C ALA A 247 -29.54 35.95 19.58
N SER A 248 -28.76 35.85 20.65
CA SER A 248 -29.14 36.37 21.97
C SER A 248 -28.78 37.83 22.09
#